data_AF-A0A060WGG0-F1
#
_entry.id   AF-A0A060WGG0-F1
#
_cell.length_a   1.000
_cell.length_b   1.000
_cell.length_c   1.000
_cell.angle_alpha   90.00
_cell.angle_beta   90.00
_cell.angle_gamma   90.00
#
_symmetry.space_group_name_H-M   'P 1'
#
loop_
_entity.id
_entity.type
_entity.pdbx_description
1 polymer ?
#
loop_
_entity_poly.entity_id
_entity_poly.type
_entity_poly.pdbx_seq_one_letter_code
_entity_poly.pdbx_strand_id
1 'polypeptide(L)'
;MENLEDRLKTMVRTFRRECHRVLESERTTIHGADGMLMVLQLAIAEVNKQESGEFSVALSDVLVAWKHLLLDKLHLPLDNDSSRPENYDIIRKEYDSFLKRTNTMDLIDIHSMYKQLRVDPDPEEPLSSVQLFQFLSSNMETYEVRDSLSQVPLTPSSKSKPCSTQVGKVVRRVFCSYLDQLVNSKNDMALAHTLDTPGRSLGRVAFTDLKREARSKNMSLFLAVTSFVRAVQLGGKGYAPAQSDPLRKHVKGLSDFVHFTDNLEEILGDNPDPSIAGVCLVTSIRAALLKGRASGDIVYAAADETAKDLKERIAQIHLSHRLQSASGTGISPARPRYHAINHATAYGGRETVKVLIALLDEDALAPPCRNKAVLLSEDKAVFSGEEGTCMLTLFRSPEVPTGSSPKPLQHRVRERQNQLKPKVHTQLAHLPPSK
;
A
#
# COMPACT_ATOMS: atom_id res chain seq x y z
N MET A 1 0.00 -26.62 0.26
CA MET A 1 0.01 -25.17 0.56
C MET A 1 0.94 -24.85 1.73
N GLU A 2 0.98 -25.67 2.78
CA GLU A 2 1.88 -25.53 3.94
C GLU A 2 3.35 -25.27 3.55
N ASN A 3 3.92 -26.05 2.63
CA ASN A 3 5.31 -25.87 2.18
C ASN A 3 5.60 -24.50 1.50
N LEU A 4 4.63 -23.89 0.81
CA LEU A 4 4.85 -22.59 0.16
C LEU A 4 4.80 -21.44 1.18
N GLU A 5 3.82 -21.49 2.08
CA GLU A 5 3.67 -20.50 3.15
C GLU A 5 4.91 -20.50 4.06
N ASP A 6 5.42 -21.68 4.40
CA ASP A 6 6.63 -21.82 5.19
C ASP A 6 7.87 -21.28 4.46
N ARG A 7 8.02 -21.56 3.16
CA ARG A 7 9.10 -20.96 2.34
C ARG A 7 9.03 -19.43 2.28
N LEU A 8 7.83 -18.86 2.14
CA LEU A 8 7.61 -17.41 2.17
C LEU A 8 7.98 -16.82 3.54
N LYS A 9 7.55 -17.47 4.63
CA LYS A 9 7.93 -17.08 5.99
C LYS A 9 9.44 -17.15 6.20
N THR A 10 10.11 -18.21 5.75
CA THR A 10 11.57 -18.37 5.82
C THR A 10 12.31 -17.26 5.07
N MET A 11 11.81 -16.90 3.88
CA MET A 11 12.35 -15.79 3.09
C MET A 11 12.27 -14.47 3.88
N VAL A 12 11.10 -14.12 4.42
CA VAL A 12 10.93 -12.87 5.18
C VAL A 12 11.69 -12.88 6.50
N ARG A 13 11.71 -14.01 7.24
CA ARG A 13 12.50 -14.13 8.49
C ARG A 13 14.00 -13.92 8.23
N THR A 14 14.52 -14.50 7.15
CA THR A 14 15.93 -14.33 6.77
C THR A 14 16.21 -12.89 6.38
N PHE A 15 15.32 -12.26 5.61
CA PHE A 15 15.39 -10.83 5.33
C PHE A 15 15.42 -10.00 6.63
N ARG A 16 14.50 -10.24 7.58
CA ARG A 16 14.48 -9.49 8.85
C ARG A 16 15.76 -9.65 9.67
N ARG A 17 16.38 -10.83 9.65
CA ARG A 17 17.66 -11.09 10.33
C ARG A 17 18.83 -10.33 9.69
N GLU A 18 18.89 -10.30 8.36
CA GLU A 18 20.07 -9.85 7.61
C GLU A 18 19.92 -8.47 6.94
N CYS A 19 18.72 -7.87 6.95
CA CYS A 19 18.43 -6.62 6.21
C CYS A 19 19.31 -5.44 6.60
N HIS A 20 19.81 -5.40 7.84
CA HIS A 20 20.73 -4.38 8.34
C HIS A 20 22.06 -4.29 7.55
N ARG A 21 22.39 -5.32 6.74
CA ARG A 21 23.58 -5.35 5.88
C ARG A 21 23.38 -4.55 4.58
N VAL A 22 22.15 -4.26 4.21
CA VAL A 22 21.76 -3.79 2.87
C VAL A 22 20.74 -2.64 2.90
N LEU A 23 20.02 -2.46 4.00
CA LEU A 23 19.10 -1.35 4.23
C LEU A 23 19.58 -0.46 5.37
N GLU A 24 19.32 0.83 5.22
CA GLU A 24 19.59 1.83 6.25
C GLU A 24 18.53 1.82 7.36
N SER A 25 17.33 1.29 7.09
CA SER A 25 16.17 1.32 7.98
C SER A 25 15.68 -0.08 8.35
N GLU A 26 15.75 -0.43 9.63
CA GLU A 26 15.13 -1.63 10.19
C GLU A 26 13.60 -1.54 10.25
N ARG A 27 13.04 -0.34 10.04
CA ARG A 27 11.59 -0.05 10.08
C ARG A 27 10.90 -0.20 8.72
N THR A 28 11.59 -0.74 7.73
CA THR A 28 11.06 -0.97 6.39
C THR A 28 9.86 -1.93 6.45
N THR A 29 8.72 -1.55 5.86
CA THR A 29 7.51 -2.40 5.80
C THR A 29 7.33 -3.03 4.42
N ILE A 30 6.59 -4.13 4.35
CA ILE A 30 6.50 -4.98 3.16
C ILE A 30 5.14 -4.80 2.51
N HIS A 31 5.11 -4.52 1.21
CA HIS A 31 3.90 -4.65 0.40
C HIS A 31 3.72 -6.10 -0.04
N GLY A 32 2.67 -6.73 0.46
CA GLY A 32 2.12 -7.95 -0.12
C GLY A 32 1.55 -7.73 -1.51
N ALA A 33 1.07 -8.79 -2.16
CA ALA A 33 0.61 -8.76 -3.55
C ALA A 33 -0.44 -7.67 -3.84
N ASP A 34 -1.42 -7.50 -2.95
CA ASP A 34 -2.47 -6.47 -3.08
C ASP A 34 -1.88 -5.05 -2.99
N GLY A 35 -0.97 -4.83 -2.05
CA GLY A 35 -0.26 -3.56 -1.89
C GLY A 35 0.59 -3.22 -3.11
N MET A 36 1.34 -4.20 -3.62
CA MET A 36 2.14 -4.04 -4.84
C MET A 36 1.28 -3.60 -6.04
N LEU A 37 0.11 -4.23 -6.22
CA LEU A 37 -0.81 -3.87 -7.29
C LEU A 37 -1.37 -2.45 -7.14
N MET A 38 -1.69 -2.02 -5.91
CA MET A 38 -2.13 -0.66 -5.64
C MET A 38 -1.03 0.37 -5.90
N VAL A 39 0.22 0.10 -5.49
CA VAL A 39 1.37 0.96 -5.80
C VAL A 39 1.57 1.07 -7.31
N LEU A 40 1.47 -0.04 -8.05
CA LEU A 40 1.56 -0.04 -9.51
C LEU A 40 0.47 0.83 -10.14
N GLN A 41 -0.77 0.74 -9.67
CA GLN A 41 -1.86 1.61 -10.14
C GLN A 41 -1.52 3.09 -9.94
N LEU A 42 -0.96 3.46 -8.79
CA LEU A 42 -0.55 4.84 -8.50
C LEU A 42 0.62 5.29 -9.39
N ALA A 43 1.60 4.41 -9.64
CA ALA A 43 2.73 4.70 -10.51
C ALA A 43 2.28 4.97 -11.95
N ILE A 44 1.40 4.12 -12.50
CA ILE A 44 0.83 4.34 -13.85
C ILE A 44 0.05 5.65 -13.89
N ALA A 45 -0.71 5.97 -12.84
CA ALA A 45 -1.49 7.21 -12.78
C ALA A 45 -0.62 8.46 -12.76
N GLU A 46 0.51 8.45 -12.02
CA GLU A 46 1.43 9.58 -11.98
C GLU A 46 2.17 9.73 -13.33
N VAL A 47 2.55 8.63 -13.99
CA VAL A 47 3.13 8.68 -15.34
C VAL A 47 2.12 9.23 -16.35
N ASN A 48 0.87 8.74 -16.34
CA ASN A 48 -0.18 9.25 -17.23
C ASN A 48 -0.42 10.75 -17.02
N LYS A 49 -0.34 11.23 -15.78
CA LYS A 49 -0.45 12.66 -15.48
C LYS A 49 0.73 13.46 -16.04
N GLN A 50 1.95 12.92 -16.02
CA GLN A 50 3.12 13.59 -16.60
C GLN A 50 3.03 13.67 -18.12
N GLU A 51 2.58 12.59 -18.77
CA GLU A 51 2.55 12.47 -20.24
C GLU A 51 1.31 13.13 -20.88
N SER A 52 0.14 13.00 -20.25
CA SER A 52 -1.15 13.40 -20.84
C SER A 52 -1.92 14.42 -20.00
N GLY A 53 -1.41 14.79 -18.82
CA GLY A 53 -2.13 15.64 -17.86
C GLY A 53 -3.22 14.92 -17.06
N GLU A 54 -3.62 13.71 -17.47
CA GLU A 54 -4.70 12.95 -16.83
C GLU A 54 -4.17 11.96 -15.79
N PHE A 55 -4.63 12.09 -14.54
CA PHE A 55 -4.36 11.11 -13.48
C PHE A 55 -5.47 10.05 -13.47
N SER A 56 -5.59 9.27 -14.55
CA SER A 56 -6.51 8.13 -14.68
C SER A 56 -5.79 6.93 -15.25
N VAL A 57 -6.26 5.74 -14.91
CA VAL A 57 -5.69 4.49 -15.42
C VAL A 57 -6.83 3.52 -15.71
N ALA A 58 -6.81 2.88 -16.88
CA ALA A 58 -7.73 1.80 -17.18
C ALA A 58 -7.31 0.52 -16.45
N LEU A 59 -8.29 -0.25 -15.95
CA LEU A 59 -8.01 -1.53 -15.28
C LEU A 59 -7.21 -2.49 -16.17
N SER A 60 -7.50 -2.52 -17.48
CA SER A 60 -6.75 -3.29 -18.47
C SER A 60 -5.25 -2.99 -18.43
N ASP A 61 -4.90 -1.71 -18.40
CA ASP A 61 -3.51 -1.25 -18.45
C ASP A 61 -2.78 -1.64 -17.18
N VAL A 62 -3.45 -1.54 -16.01
CA VAL A 62 -2.91 -2.02 -14.73
C VAL A 62 -2.65 -3.52 -14.78
N LEU A 63 -3.56 -4.33 -15.31
CA LEU A 63 -3.42 -5.78 -15.35
C LEU A 63 -2.31 -6.23 -16.32
N VAL A 64 -2.19 -5.57 -17.47
CA VAL A 64 -1.09 -5.82 -18.43
C VAL A 64 0.25 -5.42 -17.82
N ALA A 65 0.34 -4.24 -17.22
CA ALA A 65 1.54 -3.79 -16.52
C ALA A 65 1.86 -4.68 -15.31
N TRP A 66 0.86 -5.21 -14.60
CA TRP A 66 1.06 -6.13 -13.48
C TRP A 66 1.72 -7.42 -13.92
N LYS A 67 1.17 -8.09 -14.94
CA LYS A 67 1.77 -9.32 -15.50
C LYS A 67 3.20 -9.04 -15.95
N HIS A 68 3.43 -7.93 -16.65
CA HIS A 68 4.75 -7.58 -17.16
C HIS A 68 5.75 -7.27 -16.03
N LEU A 69 5.34 -6.50 -15.00
CA LEU A 69 6.14 -6.20 -13.81
C LEU A 69 6.60 -7.47 -13.10
N LEU A 70 5.68 -8.41 -12.89
CA LEU A 70 6.00 -9.67 -12.23
C LEU A 70 7.03 -10.48 -13.02
N LEU A 71 6.85 -10.62 -14.33
CA LEU A 71 7.76 -11.39 -15.19
C LEU A 71 9.14 -10.72 -15.25
N ASP A 72 9.18 -9.41 -15.47
CA ASP A 72 10.40 -8.60 -15.56
C ASP A 72 11.22 -8.64 -14.26
N LYS A 73 10.61 -8.29 -13.12
CA LYS A 73 11.32 -8.29 -11.81
C LYS A 73 11.79 -9.68 -11.38
N LEU A 74 11.06 -10.75 -11.75
CA LEU A 74 11.44 -12.13 -11.42
C LEU A 74 12.42 -12.76 -12.42
N HIS A 75 12.76 -12.03 -13.49
CA HIS A 75 13.57 -12.50 -14.62
C HIS A 75 12.99 -13.77 -15.28
N LEU A 76 11.67 -13.83 -15.41
CA LEU A 76 10.97 -14.91 -16.09
C LEU A 76 10.77 -14.57 -17.58
N PRO A 77 10.67 -15.57 -18.46
CA PRO A 77 10.43 -15.34 -19.88
C PRO A 77 9.15 -14.55 -20.10
N LEU A 78 9.21 -13.51 -20.93
CA LEU A 78 8.02 -12.84 -21.44
C LEU A 78 7.45 -13.68 -22.58
N ASP A 79 6.12 -13.89 -22.57
CA ASP A 79 5.45 -14.51 -23.71
C ASP A 79 5.70 -13.64 -24.96
N ASN A 80 6.07 -14.26 -26.09
CA ASN A 80 6.36 -13.56 -27.35
C ASN A 80 5.20 -12.67 -27.85
N ASP A 81 3.96 -12.97 -27.44
CA ASP A 81 2.75 -12.22 -27.80
C ASP A 81 2.39 -11.11 -26.79
N SER A 82 3.12 -11.00 -25.66
CA SER A 82 2.88 -9.95 -24.68
C SER A 82 3.58 -8.66 -25.11
N SER A 83 2.82 -7.76 -25.75
CA SER A 83 3.33 -6.43 -26.08
C SER A 83 3.72 -5.71 -24.79
N ARG A 84 4.99 -5.31 -24.70
CA ARG A 84 5.50 -4.47 -23.60
C ARG A 84 4.57 -3.27 -23.39
N PRO A 85 4.15 -2.96 -22.14
CA PRO A 85 3.29 -1.82 -21.87
C PRO A 85 3.93 -0.51 -22.36
N GLU A 86 3.11 0.40 -22.89
CA GLU A 86 3.53 1.77 -23.21
C GLU A 86 4.13 2.42 -21.95
N ASN A 87 5.27 3.12 -22.10
CA ASN A 87 5.97 3.82 -21.01
C ASN A 87 6.42 2.92 -19.83
N TYR A 88 6.53 1.60 -20.02
CA TYR A 88 6.85 0.67 -18.94
C TYR A 88 8.11 1.06 -18.13
N ASP A 89 9.19 1.51 -18.78
CA ASP A 89 10.42 1.90 -18.07
C ASP A 89 10.22 3.07 -17.11
N ILE A 90 9.37 4.03 -17.51
CA ILE A 90 9.03 5.19 -16.69
C ILE A 90 8.13 4.76 -15.54
N ILE A 91 7.15 3.89 -15.81
CA ILE A 91 6.26 3.30 -14.80
C ILE A 91 7.07 2.51 -13.76
N ARG A 92 8.00 1.66 -14.22
CA ARG A 92 8.89 0.86 -13.36
C ARG A 92 9.72 1.77 -12.46
N LYS A 93 10.30 2.83 -13.04
CA LYS A 93 11.08 3.82 -12.29
C LYS A 93 10.25 4.56 -11.24
N GLU A 94 9.02 4.98 -11.57
CA GLU A 94 8.14 5.64 -10.60
C GLU A 94 7.70 4.68 -9.50
N TYR A 95 7.40 3.42 -9.83
CA TYR A 95 7.10 2.38 -8.85
C TYR A 95 8.25 2.19 -7.85
N ASP A 96 9.49 2.01 -8.33
CA ASP A 96 10.65 1.86 -7.44
C ASP A 96 10.94 3.13 -6.63
N SER A 97 10.73 4.30 -7.24
CA SER A 97 10.87 5.60 -6.57
C SER A 97 9.84 5.78 -5.46
N PHE A 98 8.61 5.31 -5.67
CA PHE A 98 7.56 5.28 -4.66
C PHE A 98 8.00 4.43 -3.48
N LEU A 99 8.37 3.15 -3.72
CA LEU A 99 8.81 2.22 -2.68
C LEU A 99 9.95 2.79 -1.83
N LYS A 100 10.96 3.37 -2.49
CA LYS A 100 12.11 3.99 -1.81
C LYS A 100 11.70 5.19 -0.95
N ARG A 101 10.84 6.07 -1.47
CA ARG A 101 10.38 7.27 -0.74
C ARG A 101 9.52 6.90 0.48
N THR A 102 8.70 5.86 0.37
CA THR A 102 7.82 5.40 1.44
C THR A 102 8.48 4.44 2.44
N ASN A 103 9.79 4.14 2.26
CA ASN A 103 10.52 3.17 3.08
C ASN A 103 9.82 1.80 3.11
N THR A 104 9.36 1.34 1.95
CA THR A 104 8.65 0.06 1.78
C THR A 104 9.36 -0.81 0.75
N MET A 105 9.16 -2.12 0.82
CA MET A 105 9.68 -3.08 -0.16
C MET A 105 8.59 -4.01 -0.65
N ASP A 106 8.75 -4.56 -1.85
CA ASP A 106 7.87 -5.62 -2.32
C ASP A 106 8.46 -7.02 -2.12
N LEU A 107 7.59 -8.03 -2.26
CA LEU A 107 7.97 -9.43 -2.07
C LEU A 107 9.03 -9.91 -3.08
N ILE A 108 9.15 -9.29 -4.25
CA ILE A 108 10.12 -9.69 -5.28
C ILE A 108 11.51 -9.13 -4.93
N ASP A 109 11.58 -7.90 -4.44
CA ASP A 109 12.84 -7.32 -3.96
C ASP A 109 13.38 -8.12 -2.77
N ILE A 110 12.50 -8.54 -1.84
CA ILE A 110 12.86 -9.41 -0.73
C ILE A 110 13.35 -10.76 -1.21
N HIS A 111 12.69 -11.35 -2.21
CA HIS A 111 13.14 -12.60 -2.83
C HIS A 111 14.52 -12.48 -3.48
N SER A 112 14.78 -11.38 -4.18
CA SER A 112 16.08 -11.08 -4.77
C SER A 112 17.16 -10.92 -3.70
N MET A 113 16.85 -10.18 -2.63
CA MET A 113 17.76 -9.99 -1.49
C MET A 113 18.01 -11.27 -0.72
N TYR A 114 16.99 -12.13 -0.54
CA TYR A 114 17.13 -13.41 0.14
C TYR A 114 18.22 -14.28 -0.51
N LYS A 115 18.31 -14.27 -1.84
CA LYS A 115 19.39 -14.97 -2.58
C LYS A 115 20.78 -14.40 -2.27
N GLN A 116 20.89 -13.10 -1.98
CA GLN A 116 22.15 -12.43 -1.67
C GLN A 116 22.54 -12.54 -0.18
N LEU A 117 21.54 -12.55 0.71
CA LEU A 117 21.71 -12.48 2.16
C LEU A 117 21.89 -13.84 2.82
N ARG A 118 21.50 -14.94 2.15
CA ARG A 118 21.65 -16.31 2.69
C ARG A 118 23.13 -16.65 2.88
N VAL A 119 23.55 -16.75 4.15
CA VAL A 119 24.95 -17.01 4.56
C VAL A 119 25.30 -18.50 4.52
N ASP A 120 24.34 -19.38 4.84
CA ASP A 120 24.51 -20.85 4.80
C ASP A 120 23.52 -21.51 3.83
N PRO A 121 23.94 -22.52 3.06
CA PRO A 121 23.03 -23.37 2.30
C PRO A 121 22.25 -24.26 3.29
N ASP A 122 21.20 -23.71 3.91
CA ASP A 122 20.16 -24.48 4.61
C ASP A 122 19.71 -25.67 3.71
N PRO A 123 19.35 -26.85 4.23
CA PRO A 123 18.88 -27.95 3.38
C PRO A 123 17.54 -27.67 2.67
N GLU A 124 16.80 -26.63 3.06
CA GLU A 124 15.57 -26.23 2.37
C GLU A 124 15.84 -25.50 1.06
N GLU A 125 15.25 -26.04 -0.01
CA GLU A 125 15.30 -25.47 -1.34
C GLU A 125 14.65 -24.06 -1.34
N PRO A 126 15.36 -23.03 -1.81
CA PRO A 126 14.84 -21.68 -1.82
C PRO A 126 13.54 -21.59 -2.63
N LEU A 127 12.66 -20.67 -2.23
CA LEU A 127 11.48 -20.33 -3.02
C LEU A 127 11.91 -19.97 -4.45
N SER A 128 11.37 -20.66 -5.46
CA SER A 128 11.73 -20.37 -6.86
C SER A 128 11.01 -19.12 -7.38
N SER A 129 11.59 -18.44 -8.37
CA SER A 129 10.94 -17.29 -9.03
C SER A 129 9.57 -17.66 -9.61
N VAL A 130 9.42 -18.89 -10.12
CA VAL A 130 8.16 -19.41 -10.68
C VAL A 130 7.10 -19.61 -9.59
N GLN A 131 7.49 -20.15 -8.43
CA GLN A 131 6.57 -20.32 -7.29
C GLN A 131 6.07 -18.96 -6.77
N LEU A 132 6.97 -17.98 -6.65
CA LEU A 132 6.59 -16.62 -6.25
C LEU A 132 5.68 -15.95 -7.30
N PHE A 133 5.96 -16.12 -8.59
CA PHE A 133 5.08 -15.65 -9.66
C PHE A 133 3.66 -16.25 -9.57
N GLN A 134 3.55 -17.55 -9.34
CA GLN A 134 2.27 -18.24 -9.19
C GLN A 134 1.47 -17.72 -7.99
N PHE A 135 2.15 -17.50 -6.86
CA PHE A 135 1.56 -16.88 -5.66
C PHE A 135 1.03 -15.47 -5.97
N LEU A 136 1.87 -14.58 -6.51
CA LEU A 136 1.52 -13.18 -6.79
C LEU A 136 0.47 -13.02 -7.89
N SER A 137 0.41 -13.96 -8.85
CA SER A 137 -0.54 -13.91 -9.95
C SER A 137 -1.95 -14.37 -9.56
N SER A 138 -2.13 -14.93 -8.36
CA SER A 138 -3.36 -15.62 -7.93
C SER A 138 -3.72 -16.85 -8.79
N ASN A 139 -2.73 -17.44 -9.47
CA ASN A 139 -2.91 -18.59 -10.37
C ASN A 139 -2.86 -19.94 -9.65
N MET A 140 -2.91 -19.95 -8.32
CA MET A 140 -3.04 -21.19 -7.55
C MET A 140 -4.48 -21.69 -7.65
N GLU A 141 -4.70 -22.76 -8.42
CA GLU A 141 -5.92 -23.58 -8.34
C GLU A 141 -6.10 -24.06 -6.90
N THR A 142 -6.87 -23.30 -6.14
CA THR A 142 -7.22 -23.64 -4.76
C THR A 142 -8.47 -24.49 -4.84
N TYR A 143 -8.29 -25.82 -4.83
CA TYR A 143 -9.34 -26.79 -4.58
C TYR A 143 -9.76 -26.73 -3.10
N GLU A 144 -10.26 -25.58 -2.67
CA GLU A 144 -10.96 -25.44 -1.39
C GLU A 144 -12.44 -25.22 -1.73
N VAL A 145 -13.15 -26.34 -1.58
CA VAL A 145 -14.61 -26.54 -1.56
C VAL A 145 -15.38 -26.08 -2.79
N ARG A 146 -15.80 -27.12 -3.52
CA ARG A 146 -17.01 -27.21 -4.35
C ARG A 146 -18.25 -26.74 -3.58
N ASP A 147 -18.39 -25.42 -3.39
CA ASP A 147 -19.63 -24.74 -2.98
C ASP A 147 -19.81 -23.36 -3.64
N SER A 148 -18.91 -22.97 -4.55
CA SER A 148 -19.02 -21.72 -5.33
C SER A 148 -19.21 -21.96 -6.83
N LEU A 149 -19.79 -23.10 -7.22
CA LEU A 149 -20.20 -23.35 -8.60
C LEU A 149 -21.49 -22.59 -8.92
N SER A 150 -21.36 -21.30 -9.22
CA SER A 150 -22.15 -20.55 -10.21
C SER A 150 -22.00 -19.04 -9.92
N GLN A 151 -20.93 -18.44 -10.45
CA GLN A 151 -20.97 -17.00 -10.73
C GLN A 151 -20.73 -16.82 -12.22
N VAL A 152 -21.84 -16.86 -12.95
CA VAL A 152 -21.99 -16.25 -14.26
C VAL A 152 -21.50 -14.78 -14.15
N PRO A 153 -20.78 -14.23 -15.15
CA PRO A 153 -20.37 -12.83 -15.10
C PRO A 153 -21.62 -11.93 -15.04
N LEU A 154 -21.87 -11.35 -13.87
CA LEU A 154 -22.96 -10.41 -13.68
C LEU A 154 -22.60 -9.09 -14.37
N THR A 155 -23.49 -8.64 -15.23
CA THR A 155 -23.46 -7.32 -15.87
C THR A 155 -23.46 -6.22 -14.80
N PRO A 156 -22.78 -5.08 -15.04
CA PRO A 156 -22.60 -4.02 -14.05
C PRO A 156 -23.88 -3.19 -13.94
N SER A 157 -24.91 -3.72 -13.29
CA SER A 157 -26.13 -2.97 -13.02
C SER A 157 -26.87 -3.54 -11.81
N SER A 158 -26.33 -3.31 -10.62
CA SER A 158 -27.06 -2.95 -9.39
C SER A 158 -26.01 -2.68 -8.31
N LYS A 159 -26.24 -1.70 -7.45
CA LYS A 159 -25.35 -1.42 -6.30
C LYS A 159 -25.36 -2.65 -5.39
N SER A 160 -24.42 -3.58 -5.59
CA SER A 160 -24.30 -4.78 -4.75
C SER A 160 -23.86 -4.34 -3.37
N LYS A 161 -24.63 -4.71 -2.34
CA LYS A 161 -24.21 -4.54 -0.94
C LYS A 161 -22.82 -5.18 -0.77
N PRO A 162 -21.87 -4.53 -0.07
CA PRO A 162 -20.56 -5.12 0.18
C PRO A 162 -20.71 -6.50 0.83
N CYS A 163 -20.03 -7.52 0.29
CA CYS A 163 -20.02 -8.84 0.91
C CYS A 163 -19.29 -8.76 2.27
N SER A 164 -19.75 -9.53 3.27
CA SER A 164 -19.14 -9.57 4.61
C SER A 164 -17.62 -9.81 4.57
N THR A 165 -17.16 -10.65 3.64
CA THR A 165 -15.73 -10.95 3.45
C THR A 165 -14.94 -9.75 2.91
N GLN A 166 -15.54 -8.93 2.06
CA GLN A 166 -14.92 -7.71 1.53
C GLN A 166 -14.79 -6.65 2.64
N VAL A 167 -15.85 -6.48 3.43
CA VAL A 167 -15.84 -5.58 4.59
C VAL A 167 -14.76 -6.01 5.59
N GLY A 168 -14.65 -7.30 5.89
CA GLY A 168 -13.59 -7.85 6.74
C GLY A 168 -12.19 -7.47 6.26
N LYS A 169 -11.90 -7.64 4.97
CA LYS A 169 -10.60 -7.26 4.39
C LYS A 169 -10.30 -5.76 4.49
N VAL A 170 -11.29 -4.92 4.21
CA VAL A 170 -11.14 -3.45 4.30
C VAL A 170 -10.90 -3.02 5.76
N VAL A 171 -11.65 -3.60 6.70
CA VAL A 171 -11.47 -3.34 8.13
C VAL A 171 -10.09 -3.78 8.60
N ARG A 172 -9.67 -5.02 8.28
CA ARG A 172 -8.32 -5.51 8.57
C ARG A 172 -7.24 -4.59 8.00
N ARG A 173 -7.37 -4.14 6.76
CA ARG A 173 -6.42 -3.21 6.14
C ARG A 173 -6.30 -1.91 6.93
N VAL A 174 -7.39 -1.38 7.48
CA VAL A 174 -7.34 -0.15 8.30
C VAL A 174 -6.61 -0.41 9.62
N PHE A 175 -6.88 -1.53 10.30
CA PHE A 175 -6.11 -1.91 11.49
C PHE A 175 -4.62 -2.02 11.17
N CYS A 176 -4.26 -2.80 10.15
CA CYS A 176 -2.87 -2.97 9.73
C CYS A 176 -2.25 -1.63 9.33
N SER A 177 -2.99 -0.74 8.64
CA SER A 177 -2.47 0.58 8.26
C SER A 177 -2.14 1.46 9.47
N TYR A 178 -2.96 1.43 10.53
CA TYR A 178 -2.62 2.13 11.77
C TYR A 178 -1.35 1.58 12.41
N LEU A 179 -1.20 0.25 12.46
CA LEU A 179 -0.01 -0.40 13.02
C LEU A 179 1.24 -0.15 12.15
N ASP A 180 1.09 -0.15 10.83
CA ASP A 180 2.14 0.15 9.86
C ASP A 180 2.65 1.58 10.04
N GLN A 181 1.78 2.57 10.30
CA GLN A 181 2.24 3.93 10.59
C GLN A 181 3.10 4.04 11.86
N LEU A 182 2.78 3.27 12.91
CA LEU A 182 3.59 3.22 14.15
C LEU A 182 4.97 2.58 13.91
N VAL A 183 5.06 1.66 12.94
CA VAL A 183 6.31 1.02 12.55
C VAL A 183 7.10 1.91 11.59
N ASN A 184 6.44 2.43 10.55
CA ASN A 184 6.99 3.15 9.42
C ASN A 184 6.18 4.43 9.11
N SER A 185 6.58 5.54 9.70
CA SER A 185 5.96 6.86 9.49
C SER A 185 6.15 7.44 8.07
N LYS A 186 6.93 6.78 7.20
CA LYS A 186 7.07 7.17 5.79
C LYS A 186 6.05 6.48 4.87
N ASN A 187 5.24 5.54 5.39
CA ASN A 187 4.28 4.82 4.57
C ASN A 187 3.06 5.71 4.20
N ASP A 188 3.14 6.36 3.04
CA ASP A 188 2.10 7.25 2.52
C ASP A 188 0.79 6.51 2.19
N MET A 189 0.84 5.20 1.86
CA MET A 189 -0.37 4.40 1.65
C MET A 189 -1.09 4.12 2.97
N ALA A 190 -0.36 3.75 4.02
CA ALA A 190 -0.93 3.57 5.35
C ALA A 190 -1.60 4.86 5.82
N LEU A 191 -0.96 6.02 5.61
CA LEU A 191 -1.58 7.31 5.90
C LEU A 191 -2.85 7.56 5.10
N ALA A 192 -2.85 7.26 3.81
CA ALA A 192 -4.03 7.45 2.99
C ALA A 192 -5.23 6.60 3.48
N HIS A 193 -4.99 5.42 4.03
CA HIS A 193 -6.02 4.59 4.66
C HIS A 193 -6.51 5.14 6.01
N THR A 194 -5.62 5.72 6.82
CA THR A 194 -5.93 6.10 8.22
C THR A 194 -6.37 7.55 8.39
N LEU A 195 -5.92 8.47 7.52
CA LEU A 195 -6.09 9.92 7.71
C LEU A 195 -7.53 10.30 8.05
N ASP A 196 -8.47 9.87 7.21
CA ASP A 196 -9.89 10.18 7.39
C ASP A 196 -10.70 9.06 8.06
N THR A 197 -10.14 7.88 8.27
CA THR A 197 -10.89 6.76 8.87
C THR A 197 -10.73 6.80 10.39
N PRO A 198 -11.78 6.91 11.22
CA PRO A 198 -13.18 6.53 10.97
C PRO A 198 -14.13 7.62 10.44
N GLY A 199 -13.70 8.87 10.36
CA GLY A 199 -14.46 9.98 9.81
C GLY A 199 -14.00 11.29 10.44
N ARG A 200 -12.87 11.84 9.98
CA ARG A 200 -12.28 13.10 10.52
C ARG A 200 -12.62 14.34 9.71
N SER A 201 -13.52 14.20 8.72
CA SER A 201 -13.81 15.25 7.73
C SER A 201 -12.57 15.65 6.92
N LEU A 202 -11.61 14.73 6.77
CA LEU A 202 -10.37 14.88 6.01
C LEU A 202 -10.50 14.20 4.63
N GLY A 203 -11.53 14.60 3.88
CA GLY A 203 -11.80 14.07 2.55
C GLY A 203 -10.72 14.45 1.51
N ARG A 204 -11.06 14.25 0.23
CA ARG A 204 -10.13 14.44 -0.91
C ARG A 204 -9.44 15.81 -0.95
N VAL A 205 -10.14 16.88 -0.55
CA VAL A 205 -9.57 18.24 -0.53
C VAL A 205 -8.46 18.34 0.50
N ALA A 206 -8.68 17.83 1.73
CA ALA A 206 -7.67 17.80 2.79
C ALA A 206 -6.44 16.99 2.38
N PHE A 207 -6.66 15.81 1.81
CA PHE A 207 -5.57 14.97 1.31
C PHE A 207 -4.77 15.67 0.20
N THR A 208 -5.44 16.39 -0.70
CA THR A 208 -4.79 17.15 -1.78
C THR A 208 -3.89 18.25 -1.23
N ASP A 209 -4.40 19.06 -0.30
CA ASP A 209 -3.64 20.16 0.30
C ASP A 209 -2.42 19.62 1.05
N LEU A 210 -2.62 18.55 1.83
CA LEU A 210 -1.54 17.85 2.53
C LEU A 210 -0.47 17.33 1.59
N LYS A 211 -0.88 16.68 0.50
CA LYS A 211 0.06 16.16 -0.50
C LYS A 211 0.87 17.27 -1.15
N ARG A 212 0.27 18.42 -1.43
CA ARG A 212 0.98 19.59 -1.98
C ARG A 212 1.99 20.13 -0.97
N GLU A 213 1.58 20.26 0.28
CA GLU A 213 2.45 20.70 1.37
C GLU A 213 3.66 19.77 1.54
N ALA A 214 3.42 18.47 1.64
CA ALA A 214 4.45 17.44 1.77
C ALA A 214 5.45 17.46 0.61
N ARG A 215 4.95 17.58 -0.63
CA ARG A 215 5.80 17.72 -1.83
C ARG A 215 6.63 19.00 -1.80
N SER A 216 6.04 20.14 -1.41
CA SER A 216 6.74 21.44 -1.37
C SER A 216 7.89 21.46 -0.37
N LYS A 217 7.77 20.74 0.74
CA LYS A 217 8.79 20.64 1.79
C LYS A 217 9.62 19.36 1.73
N ASN A 218 9.46 18.55 0.68
CA ASN A 218 10.14 17.27 0.49
C ASN A 218 10.09 16.35 1.72
N MET A 219 8.89 16.11 2.23
CA MET A 219 8.63 15.27 3.42
C MET A 219 7.57 14.21 3.15
N SER A 220 7.50 13.18 3.99
CA SER A 220 6.38 12.22 3.95
C SER A 220 5.07 12.90 4.36
N LEU A 221 3.93 12.31 3.97
CA LEU A 221 2.63 12.87 4.32
C LEU A 221 2.44 12.95 5.85
N PHE A 222 2.90 11.94 6.59
CA PHE A 222 2.74 11.91 8.04
C PHE A 222 3.57 12.99 8.72
N LEU A 223 4.82 13.18 8.25
CA LEU A 223 5.68 14.24 8.76
C LEU A 223 5.11 15.63 8.46
N ALA A 224 4.45 15.81 7.31
CA ALA A 224 3.75 17.05 6.99
C ALA A 224 2.58 17.34 7.92
N VAL A 225 1.73 16.35 8.19
CA VAL A 225 0.61 16.53 9.13
C VAL A 225 1.11 16.85 10.53
N THR A 226 2.04 16.05 11.06
CA THR A 226 2.57 16.22 12.41
C THR A 226 3.29 17.55 12.55
N SER A 227 4.19 17.91 11.62
CA SER A 227 4.88 19.21 11.62
C SER A 227 3.91 20.38 11.64
N PHE A 228 2.87 20.34 10.79
CA PHE A 228 1.84 21.38 10.74
C PHE A 228 1.08 21.49 12.08
N VAL A 229 0.58 20.38 12.61
CA VAL A 229 -0.20 20.39 13.87
C VAL A 229 0.67 20.84 15.05
N ARG A 230 1.92 20.39 15.14
CA ARG A 230 2.86 20.85 16.18
C ARG A 230 3.14 22.34 16.07
N ALA A 231 3.34 22.86 14.85
CA ALA A 231 3.53 24.29 14.62
C ALA A 231 2.30 25.13 15.03
N VAL A 232 1.08 24.61 14.79
CA VAL A 232 -0.16 25.24 15.27
C VAL A 232 -0.25 25.22 16.80
N GLN A 233 0.08 24.10 17.45
CA GLN A 233 0.04 23.92 18.90
C GLN A 233 1.05 24.80 19.65
N LEU A 234 2.27 24.95 19.13
CA LEU A 234 3.31 25.81 19.71
C LEU A 234 2.92 27.29 19.67
N GLY A 235 2.18 27.70 18.64
CA GLY A 235 1.71 29.08 18.49
C GLY A 235 2.83 30.11 18.30
N GLY A 236 2.48 31.40 18.39
CA GLY A 236 3.42 32.51 18.27
C GLY A 236 3.74 32.95 16.83
N LYS A 237 4.18 34.21 16.67
CA LYS A 237 4.40 34.86 15.35
C LYS A 237 5.52 34.22 14.51
N GLY A 238 6.44 33.45 15.11
CA GLY A 238 7.60 32.87 14.43
C GLY A 238 7.45 31.39 14.02
N TYR A 239 6.53 30.65 14.65
CA TYR A 239 6.36 29.20 14.42
C TYR A 239 5.02 28.85 13.79
N ALA A 240 3.96 29.63 14.08
CA ALA A 240 2.63 29.31 13.59
C ALA A 240 2.60 29.40 12.05
N PRO A 241 1.97 28.42 11.36
CA PRO A 241 1.78 28.48 9.92
C PRO A 241 1.08 29.77 9.50
N ALA A 242 1.37 30.28 8.30
CA ALA A 242 0.74 31.51 7.79
C ALA A 242 -0.80 31.38 7.81
N GLN A 243 -1.53 32.49 7.96
CA GLN A 243 -3.01 32.47 7.94
C GLN A 243 -3.57 31.99 6.59
N SER A 244 -2.79 32.16 5.51
CA SER A 244 -3.10 31.68 4.17
C SER A 244 -2.74 30.20 3.92
N ASP A 245 -2.19 29.50 4.91
CA ASP A 245 -1.79 28.11 4.76
C ASP A 245 -3.02 27.22 4.43
N PRO A 246 -3.01 26.47 3.31
CA PRO A 246 -4.13 25.65 2.88
C PRO A 246 -4.60 24.61 3.90
N LEU A 247 -3.73 24.15 4.80
CA LEU A 247 -4.05 23.18 5.85
C LEU A 247 -4.84 23.78 7.01
N ARG A 248 -4.86 25.13 7.15
CA ARG A 248 -5.63 25.79 8.22
C ARG A 248 -7.11 25.46 8.22
N LYS A 249 -7.70 25.27 7.04
CA LYS A 249 -9.12 24.89 6.90
C LYS A 249 -9.43 23.47 7.38
N HIS A 250 -8.40 22.65 7.61
CA HIS A 250 -8.50 21.25 8.03
C HIS A 250 -7.96 21.00 9.44
N VAL A 251 -7.57 22.05 10.18
CA VAL A 251 -6.87 21.95 11.49
C VAL A 251 -7.57 21.02 12.45
N LYS A 252 -8.90 21.10 12.59
CA LYS A 252 -9.65 20.24 13.52
C LYS A 252 -9.42 18.76 13.23
N GLY A 253 -9.68 18.32 12.00
CA GLY A 253 -9.50 16.92 11.62
C GLY A 253 -8.03 16.47 11.68
N LEU A 254 -7.10 17.34 11.28
CA LEU A 254 -5.66 17.03 11.35
C LEU A 254 -5.17 16.91 12.79
N SER A 255 -5.63 17.79 13.69
CA SER A 255 -5.36 17.68 15.13
C SER A 255 -5.97 16.42 15.71
N ASP A 256 -7.22 16.08 15.37
CA ASP A 256 -7.87 14.83 15.80
C ASP A 256 -7.10 13.58 15.32
N PHE A 257 -6.53 13.63 14.11
CA PHE A 257 -5.66 12.57 13.59
C PHE A 257 -4.37 12.46 14.41
N VAL A 258 -3.65 13.57 14.58
CA VAL A 258 -2.37 13.59 15.31
C VAL A 258 -2.55 13.20 16.77
N HIS A 259 -3.57 13.71 17.46
CA HIS A 259 -3.84 13.33 18.85
C HIS A 259 -4.14 11.84 18.99
N PHE A 260 -4.85 11.24 18.02
CA PHE A 260 -5.09 9.81 18.05
C PHE A 260 -3.81 9.01 17.80
N THR A 261 -2.96 9.43 16.86
CA THR A 261 -1.67 8.75 16.64
C THR A 261 -0.72 8.91 17.82
N ASP A 262 -0.70 10.08 18.47
CA ASP A 262 0.09 10.32 19.69
C ASP A 262 -0.31 9.36 20.81
N ASN A 263 -1.61 9.18 21.03
CA ASN A 263 -2.12 8.21 22.00
C ASN A 263 -1.72 6.76 21.66
N LEU A 264 -1.65 6.39 20.38
CA LEU A 264 -1.14 5.08 19.99
C LEU A 264 0.38 4.96 20.21
N GLU A 265 1.15 6.02 19.94
CA GLU A 265 2.59 6.06 20.22
C GLU A 265 2.91 5.99 21.72
N GLU A 266 2.08 6.63 22.56
CA GLU A 266 2.13 6.53 24.02
C GLU A 266 1.89 5.08 24.48
N ILE A 267 0.80 4.44 24.03
CA ILE A 267 0.53 3.02 24.33
C ILE A 267 1.69 2.11 23.90
N LEU A 268 2.28 2.38 22.73
CA LEU A 268 3.41 1.64 22.18
C LEU A 268 4.64 1.76 23.08
N GLY A 269 4.90 2.94 23.65
CA GLY A 269 6.08 3.25 24.47
C GLY A 269 5.96 2.93 25.95
N ASP A 270 4.75 2.94 26.50
CA ASP A 270 4.49 2.88 27.95
C ASP A 270 4.53 1.46 28.51
N ASN A 271 4.07 0.47 27.75
CA ASN A 271 3.94 -0.90 28.23
C ASN A 271 5.18 -1.73 27.86
N PRO A 272 5.93 -2.27 28.85
CA PRO A 272 7.12 -3.08 28.57
C PRO A 272 6.78 -4.47 28.03
N ASP A 273 5.53 -4.93 28.15
CA ASP A 273 5.04 -6.19 27.58
C ASP A 273 4.41 -5.95 26.19
N PRO A 274 5.05 -6.45 25.10
CA PRO A 274 4.53 -6.35 23.73
C PRO A 274 3.11 -6.86 23.52
N SER A 275 2.70 -7.91 24.23
CA SER A 275 1.35 -8.48 24.10
C SER A 275 0.32 -7.52 24.68
N ILE A 276 0.58 -6.99 25.87
CA ILE A 276 -0.32 -6.02 26.52
C ILE A 276 -0.39 -4.74 25.69
N ALA A 277 0.77 -4.21 25.27
CA ALA A 277 0.84 -3.03 24.42
C ALA A 277 0.03 -3.23 23.12
N GLY A 278 0.25 -4.35 22.43
CA GLY A 278 -0.47 -4.70 21.21
C GLY A 278 -1.99 -4.84 21.42
N VAL A 279 -2.42 -5.47 22.51
CA VAL A 279 -3.85 -5.57 22.87
C VAL A 279 -4.46 -4.18 23.09
N CYS A 280 -3.75 -3.27 23.77
CA CYS A 280 -4.18 -1.90 23.98
C CYS A 280 -4.26 -1.10 22.67
N LEU A 281 -3.28 -1.26 21.78
CA LEU A 281 -3.28 -0.64 20.44
C LEU A 281 -4.50 -1.09 19.63
N VAL A 282 -4.70 -2.39 19.48
CA VAL A 282 -5.83 -2.95 18.72
C VAL A 282 -7.16 -2.54 19.35
N THR A 283 -7.26 -2.51 20.68
CA THR A 283 -8.48 -2.06 21.37
C THR A 283 -8.77 -0.58 21.11
N SER A 284 -7.74 0.26 21.11
CA SER A 284 -7.87 1.70 20.84
C SER A 284 -8.28 1.98 19.39
N ILE A 285 -7.69 1.27 18.44
CA ILE A 285 -8.08 1.35 17.01
C ILE A 285 -9.53 0.90 16.84
N ARG A 286 -9.91 -0.25 17.42
CA ARG A 286 -11.30 -0.73 17.39
C ARG A 286 -12.27 0.29 17.96
N ALA A 287 -11.97 0.84 19.15
CA ALA A 287 -12.84 1.82 19.80
C ALA A 287 -13.05 3.07 18.95
N ALA A 288 -11.98 3.56 18.29
CA ALA A 288 -12.08 4.66 17.34
C ALA A 288 -12.99 4.29 16.15
N LEU A 289 -12.78 3.12 15.53
CA LEU A 289 -13.56 2.67 14.37
C LEU A 289 -15.06 2.51 14.63
N LEU A 290 -15.42 2.10 15.84
CA LEU A 290 -16.80 1.83 16.24
C LEU A 290 -17.51 3.02 16.87
N LYS A 291 -16.81 4.13 17.07
CA LYS A 291 -17.40 5.34 17.66
C LYS A 291 -18.58 5.82 16.79
N GLY A 292 -19.77 5.84 17.37
CA GLY A 292 -21.00 6.27 16.70
C GLY A 292 -21.65 5.22 15.79
N ARG A 293 -21.17 3.96 15.79
CA ARG A 293 -21.80 2.85 15.06
C ARG A 293 -22.71 2.02 15.95
N ALA A 294 -23.76 1.46 15.37
CA ALA A 294 -24.64 0.50 16.06
C ALA A 294 -24.06 -0.92 16.00
N SER A 295 -24.38 -1.76 17.00
CA SER A 295 -23.90 -3.15 17.09
C SER A 295 -24.37 -4.06 15.96
N GLY A 296 -25.41 -3.68 15.22
CA GLY A 296 -25.91 -4.39 14.04
C GLY A 296 -25.23 -4.03 12.72
N ASP A 297 -24.24 -3.12 12.71
CA ASP A 297 -23.47 -2.74 11.52
C ASP A 297 -22.51 -3.87 11.11
N ILE A 298 -22.44 -4.19 9.82
CA ILE A 298 -21.49 -5.18 9.26
C ILE A 298 -20.04 -4.80 9.55
N VAL A 299 -19.74 -3.51 9.65
CA VAL A 299 -18.42 -2.99 10.05
C VAL A 299 -18.15 -3.28 11.52
N TYR A 300 -19.18 -3.29 12.36
CA TYR A 300 -19.05 -3.64 13.78
C TYR A 300 -18.59 -5.09 13.95
N ALA A 301 -19.29 -6.03 13.33
CA ALA A 301 -18.94 -7.45 13.36
C ALA A 301 -17.52 -7.70 12.81
N ALA A 302 -17.20 -7.10 11.65
CA ALA A 302 -15.88 -7.23 11.04
C ALA A 302 -14.76 -6.65 11.92
N ALA A 303 -14.99 -5.54 12.62
CA ALA A 303 -14.00 -4.95 13.52
C ALA A 303 -13.81 -5.77 14.79
N ASP A 304 -14.85 -6.40 15.32
CA ASP A 304 -14.76 -7.31 16.47
C ASP A 304 -13.94 -8.55 16.14
N GLU A 305 -14.25 -9.18 15.00
CA GLU A 305 -13.53 -10.36 14.51
C GLU A 305 -12.06 -10.03 14.23
N THR A 306 -11.80 -8.95 13.49
CA THR A 306 -10.44 -8.48 13.19
C THR A 306 -9.67 -8.16 14.47
N ALA A 307 -10.27 -7.45 15.42
CA ALA A 307 -9.61 -7.10 16.65
C ALA A 307 -9.28 -8.33 17.51
N LYS A 308 -10.16 -9.34 17.52
CA LYS A 308 -9.91 -10.60 18.22
C LYS A 308 -8.72 -11.34 17.59
N ASP A 309 -8.74 -11.54 16.28
CA ASP A 309 -7.67 -12.22 15.53
C ASP A 309 -6.31 -11.54 15.74
N LEU A 310 -6.24 -10.22 15.57
CA LEU A 310 -4.99 -9.47 15.74
C LEU A 310 -4.44 -9.58 17.18
N LYS A 311 -5.29 -9.54 18.20
CA LYS A 311 -4.87 -9.70 19.60
C LYS A 311 -4.28 -11.08 19.86
N GLU A 312 -4.96 -12.13 19.39
CA GLU A 312 -4.48 -13.51 19.51
C GLU A 312 -3.14 -13.67 18.77
N ARG A 313 -3.03 -13.10 17.57
CA ARG A 313 -1.80 -13.22 16.78
C ARG A 313 -0.62 -12.47 17.40
N ILE A 314 -0.84 -11.26 17.92
CA ILE A 314 0.18 -10.51 18.66
C ILE A 314 0.69 -11.32 19.87
N ALA A 315 -0.21 -11.93 20.64
CA ALA A 315 0.17 -12.76 21.79
C ALA A 315 1.00 -13.98 21.37
N GLN A 316 0.62 -14.65 20.26
CA GLN A 316 1.36 -15.80 19.72
C GLN A 316 2.77 -15.42 19.23
N ILE A 317 2.89 -14.32 18.49
CA ILE A 317 4.18 -13.81 18.01
C ILE A 317 5.08 -13.43 19.19
N HIS A 318 4.53 -12.70 20.18
CA HIS A 318 5.28 -12.33 21.38
C HIS A 318 5.79 -13.58 22.12
N LEU A 319 4.94 -14.59 22.31
CA LEU A 319 5.35 -15.85 22.93
C LEU A 319 6.46 -16.55 22.14
N SER A 320 6.37 -16.58 20.81
CA SER A 320 7.38 -17.18 19.94
C SER A 320 8.72 -16.45 20.03
N HIS A 321 8.73 -15.12 20.06
CA HIS A 321 9.94 -14.33 20.28
C HIS A 321 10.57 -14.62 21.65
N ARG A 322 9.75 -14.73 22.71
CA ARG A 322 10.24 -15.08 24.06
C ARG A 322 10.88 -16.46 24.09
N LEU A 323 10.26 -17.47 23.49
CA LEU A 323 10.80 -18.83 23.42
C LEU A 323 12.13 -18.87 22.66
N GLN A 324 12.22 -18.19 21.52
CA GLN A 324 13.46 -18.10 20.74
C GLN A 324 14.58 -17.39 21.52
N SER A 325 14.27 -16.33 22.27
CA SER A 325 15.25 -15.63 23.10
C SER A 325 15.78 -16.48 24.27
N ALA A 326 14.96 -17.36 24.82
CA ALA A 326 15.35 -18.26 25.91
C ALA A 326 16.20 -19.45 25.42
N SER A 327 16.08 -19.83 24.15
CA SER A 327 16.87 -20.91 23.52
C SER A 327 18.19 -20.44 22.91
N GLY A 328 18.42 -19.13 22.80
CA GLY A 328 19.69 -18.58 22.33
C GLY A 328 20.80 -18.74 23.38
N THR A 329 21.95 -19.28 22.98
CA THR A 329 23.18 -19.23 23.78
C THR A 329 23.39 -17.81 24.30
N GLY A 330 23.69 -17.64 25.61
CA GLY A 330 23.75 -16.38 26.36
C GLY A 330 24.79 -15.33 25.93
N ILE A 331 25.06 -15.23 24.63
CA ILE A 331 25.84 -14.19 24.00
C ILE A 331 24.92 -12.98 23.86
N SER A 332 25.21 -11.92 24.60
CA SER A 332 24.52 -10.64 24.44
C SER A 332 24.58 -10.23 22.98
N PRO A 333 23.45 -9.86 22.34
CA PRO A 333 23.47 -9.31 20.99
C PRO A 333 24.46 -8.15 20.95
N ALA A 334 25.26 -8.07 19.89
CA ALA A 334 26.16 -6.93 19.68
C ALA A 334 25.37 -5.64 19.91
N ARG A 335 25.88 -4.77 20.80
CA ARG A 335 25.24 -3.49 21.11
C ARG A 335 24.92 -2.78 19.79
N PRO A 336 23.66 -2.38 19.54
CA PRO A 336 23.33 -1.53 18.42
C PRO A 336 24.28 -0.33 18.44
N ARG A 337 24.85 0.03 17.28
CA ARG A 337 25.73 1.19 17.18
C ARG A 337 25.00 2.38 17.78
N TYR A 338 25.66 3.10 18.70
CA TYR A 338 25.12 4.22 19.49
C TYR A 338 24.50 5.36 18.63
N HIS A 339 24.75 5.35 17.32
CA HIS A 339 24.25 6.30 16.34
C HIS A 339 22.95 5.89 15.64
N ALA A 340 22.44 4.67 15.86
CA ALA A 340 21.06 4.31 15.49
C ALA A 340 20.12 4.82 16.60
N ILE A 341 20.12 6.14 16.81
CA ILE A 341 19.20 6.81 17.70
C ILE A 341 17.80 6.50 17.18
N ASN A 342 17.00 5.82 18.00
CA ASN A 342 15.59 5.52 17.79
C ASN A 342 14.85 6.79 17.32
N HIS A 343 14.72 7.00 16.02
CA HIS A 343 14.17 8.24 15.48
C HIS A 343 12.65 8.39 15.70
N ALA A 344 11.97 7.46 16.38
CA ALA A 344 10.52 7.52 16.59
C ALA A 344 9.95 6.62 17.72
N THR A 345 10.74 6.06 18.63
CA THR A 345 10.16 5.22 19.71
C THR A 345 10.92 5.39 21.01
N ALA A 346 10.21 5.70 22.09
CA ALA A 346 10.77 5.67 23.45
C ALA A 346 11.37 4.28 23.72
N TYR A 347 12.39 4.21 24.58
CA TYR A 347 13.15 2.98 24.85
C TYR A 347 12.26 1.75 25.20
N GLY A 348 11.06 1.97 25.73
CA GLY A 348 10.09 0.91 26.10
C GLY A 348 9.38 0.22 24.92
N GLY A 349 9.22 0.87 23.77
CA GLY A 349 8.38 0.33 22.68
C GLY A 349 9.08 -0.58 21.68
N ARG A 350 10.40 -0.82 21.81
CA ARG A 350 11.19 -1.53 20.79
C ARG A 350 10.73 -2.96 20.56
N GLU A 351 10.46 -3.72 21.63
CA GLU A 351 10.04 -5.11 21.51
C GLU A 351 8.61 -5.19 20.94
N THR A 352 7.73 -4.25 21.32
CA THR A 352 6.39 -4.11 20.73
C THR A 352 6.48 -3.88 19.23
N VAL A 353 7.34 -2.97 18.78
CA VAL A 353 7.57 -2.73 17.35
C VAL A 353 8.01 -4.01 16.63
N LYS A 354 8.90 -4.82 17.20
CA LYS A 354 9.31 -6.08 16.56
C LYS A 354 8.15 -7.05 16.38
N VAL A 355 7.26 -7.13 17.37
CA VAL A 355 6.03 -7.92 17.28
C VAL A 355 5.09 -7.36 16.21
N LEU A 356 4.93 -6.03 16.12
CA LEU A 356 4.13 -5.40 15.07
C LEU A 356 4.72 -5.62 13.67
N ILE A 357 6.05 -5.54 13.51
CA ILE A 357 6.73 -5.86 12.25
C ILE A 357 6.42 -7.29 11.82
N ALA A 358 6.56 -8.28 12.72
CA ALA A 358 6.26 -9.67 12.40
C ALA A 358 4.78 -9.89 12.05
N LEU A 359 3.87 -9.20 12.72
CA LEU A 359 2.44 -9.24 12.39
C LEU A 359 2.15 -8.67 11.00
N LEU A 360 2.76 -7.53 10.65
CA LEU A 360 2.62 -6.89 9.34
C LEU A 360 3.27 -7.71 8.22
N ASP A 361 4.38 -8.40 8.52
CA ASP A 361 5.03 -9.33 7.61
C ASP A 361 4.10 -10.50 7.27
N GLU A 362 3.42 -11.06 8.27
CA GLU A 362 2.42 -12.12 8.04
C GLU A 362 1.23 -11.61 7.22
N ASP A 363 0.78 -10.38 7.47
CA ASP A 363 -0.27 -9.76 6.66
C ASP A 363 0.17 -9.54 5.20
N ALA A 364 1.43 -9.16 4.98
CA ALA A 364 2.01 -9.02 3.64
C ALA A 364 2.15 -10.37 2.90
N LEU A 365 2.24 -11.48 3.65
CA LEU A 365 2.27 -12.84 3.10
C LEU A 365 0.87 -13.44 2.89
N ALA A 366 -0.20 -12.71 3.20
CA ALA A 366 -1.56 -13.17 2.98
C ALA A 366 -1.82 -13.44 1.48
N PRO A 367 -2.67 -14.44 1.13
CA PRO A 367 -3.01 -14.72 -0.25
C PRO A 367 -3.60 -13.50 -0.98
N PRO A 368 -3.17 -13.21 -2.23
CA PRO A 368 -3.69 -12.06 -2.97
C PRO A 368 -5.21 -12.13 -3.18
N CYS A 369 -5.84 -10.96 -3.30
CA CYS A 369 -7.25 -10.89 -3.63
C CYS A 369 -7.54 -11.45 -5.03
N ARG A 370 -8.43 -12.45 -5.10
CA ARG A 370 -8.89 -13.02 -6.38
C ARG A 370 -9.52 -11.98 -7.30
N ASN A 371 -10.25 -11.01 -6.74
CA ASN A 371 -10.90 -9.95 -7.52
C ASN A 371 -10.10 -8.64 -7.44
N LYS A 372 -9.20 -8.46 -8.41
CA LYS A 372 -8.36 -7.27 -8.55
C LYS A 372 -9.17 -6.00 -8.85
N ALA A 373 -10.29 -6.12 -9.55
CA ALA A 373 -11.15 -4.97 -9.86
C ALA A 373 -11.75 -4.37 -8.59
N VAL A 374 -12.26 -5.23 -7.69
CA VAL A 374 -12.81 -4.82 -6.39
C VAL A 374 -11.73 -4.17 -5.53
N LEU A 375 -10.56 -4.79 -5.42
CA LEU A 375 -9.41 -4.24 -4.69
C LEU A 375 -9.04 -2.82 -5.15
N LEU A 376 -9.04 -2.58 -6.45
CA LEU A 376 -8.61 -1.30 -7.04
C LEU A 376 -9.72 -0.23 -7.10
N SER A 377 -10.98 -0.61 -6.90
CA SER A 377 -12.13 0.29 -7.07
C SER A 377 -12.75 0.76 -5.75
N GLU A 378 -12.64 0.01 -4.65
CA GLU A 378 -13.50 0.24 -3.47
C GLU A 378 -12.82 -0.01 -2.11
N ASP A 379 -12.20 1.03 -1.54
CA ASP A 379 -11.64 0.93 -0.17
C ASP A 379 -12.39 1.73 0.89
N LYS A 380 -13.01 2.88 0.54
CA LYS A 380 -13.56 3.80 1.55
C LYS A 380 -15.08 3.84 1.65
N ALA A 381 -15.81 3.25 0.69
CA ALA A 381 -17.29 3.22 0.73
C ALA A 381 -17.84 2.47 1.97
N VAL A 382 -17.05 1.53 2.50
CA VAL A 382 -17.41 0.67 3.63
C VAL A 382 -17.63 1.47 4.92
N PHE A 383 -16.91 2.57 5.13
CA PHE A 383 -16.97 3.32 6.39
C PHE A 383 -17.92 4.52 6.36
N SER A 384 -18.09 5.22 5.23
CA SER A 384 -18.82 6.49 5.19
C SER A 384 -20.24 6.41 4.61
N GLY A 385 -20.65 5.29 3.99
CA GLY A 385 -21.98 5.18 3.34
C GLY A 385 -22.20 6.09 2.13
N GLU A 386 -21.29 7.03 1.87
CA GLU A 386 -21.18 7.88 0.68
C GLU A 386 -20.26 7.25 -0.38
N GLU A 387 -20.24 7.85 -1.58
CA GLU A 387 -19.42 7.40 -2.72
C GLU A 387 -17.95 7.23 -2.30
N GLY A 388 -17.50 5.98 -2.21
CA GLY A 388 -16.20 5.64 -1.64
C GLY A 388 -15.06 6.27 -2.41
N THR A 389 -14.23 7.05 -1.74
CA THR A 389 -13.00 7.58 -2.35
C THR A 389 -11.94 6.48 -2.38
N CYS A 390 -11.76 5.80 -3.52
CA CYS A 390 -10.69 4.80 -3.68
C CYS A 390 -9.29 5.45 -3.61
N MET A 391 -8.25 4.64 -3.38
CA MET A 391 -6.87 5.12 -3.25
C MET A 391 -6.44 6.01 -4.41
N LEU A 392 -6.73 5.58 -5.65
CA LEU A 392 -6.44 6.33 -6.86
C LEU A 392 -7.06 7.74 -6.84
N THR A 393 -8.33 7.85 -6.41
CA THR A 393 -9.03 9.15 -6.36
C THR A 393 -8.49 10.10 -5.29
N LEU A 394 -7.96 9.58 -4.17
CA LEU A 394 -7.28 10.41 -3.16
C LEU A 394 -6.00 11.00 -3.72
N PHE A 395 -5.20 10.18 -4.40
CA PHE A 395 -3.94 10.63 -5.00
C PHE A 395 -4.14 11.52 -6.24
N ARG A 396 -5.34 11.55 -6.83
CA ARG A 396 -5.70 12.48 -7.92
C ARG A 396 -5.80 13.93 -7.43
N SER A 397 -4.81 14.75 -7.76
CA SER A 397 -4.90 16.20 -7.61
C SER A 397 -6.04 16.80 -8.45
N PRO A 398 -6.72 17.86 -8.01
CA PRO A 398 -7.67 18.61 -8.83
C PRO A 398 -6.98 19.11 -10.09
N GLU A 399 -7.64 18.97 -11.24
CA GLU A 399 -7.19 19.53 -12.51
C GLU A 399 -7.11 21.06 -12.37
N VAL A 400 -6.01 21.65 -12.81
CA VAL A 400 -5.97 23.10 -13.05
C VAL A 400 -6.93 23.36 -14.20
N PRO A 401 -7.83 24.36 -14.14
CA PRO A 401 -8.71 24.70 -15.26
C PRO A 401 -7.88 25.35 -16.38
N THR A 402 -7.04 24.57 -17.04
CA THR A 402 -6.68 24.84 -18.43
C THR A 402 -7.95 24.58 -19.22
N GLY A 403 -8.54 25.64 -19.81
CA GLY A 403 -9.84 25.65 -20.49
C GLY A 403 -9.97 24.74 -21.73
N SER A 404 -9.15 23.71 -21.85
CA SER A 404 -9.25 22.64 -22.82
C SER A 404 -9.52 21.33 -22.08
N SER A 405 -10.79 20.94 -22.01
CA SER A 405 -11.16 19.56 -21.70
C SER A 405 -10.46 18.63 -22.72
N PRO A 406 -9.79 17.56 -22.28
CA PRO A 406 -9.18 16.62 -23.22
C PRO A 406 -10.26 16.00 -24.11
N LYS A 407 -9.94 15.83 -25.40
CA LYS A 407 -10.91 15.32 -26.37
C LYS A 407 -11.35 13.90 -25.96
N PRO A 408 -12.66 13.58 -26.01
CA PRO A 408 -13.19 12.27 -25.59
C PRO A 408 -12.45 11.09 -26.24
N LEU A 409 -12.41 9.94 -25.55
CA LEU A 409 -11.73 8.71 -26.01
C LEU A 409 -12.08 8.33 -27.46
N GLN A 410 -13.34 8.50 -27.87
CA GLN A 410 -13.77 8.29 -29.27
C GLN A 410 -12.99 9.15 -30.28
N HIS A 411 -12.66 10.39 -29.93
CA HIS A 411 -11.89 11.29 -30.78
C HIS A 411 -10.45 10.81 -30.94
N ARG A 412 -9.81 10.39 -29.84
CA ARG A 412 -8.45 9.84 -29.84
C ARG A 412 -8.34 8.54 -30.62
N VAL A 413 -9.33 7.66 -30.48
CA VAL A 413 -9.40 6.38 -31.22
C VAL A 413 -9.63 6.64 -32.72
N ARG A 414 -10.48 7.60 -33.08
CA ARG A 414 -10.69 8.01 -34.49
C ARG A 414 -9.44 8.67 -35.09
N GLU A 415 -8.73 9.50 -34.34
CA GLU A 415 -7.46 10.10 -34.78
C GLU A 415 -6.39 9.03 -35.04
N ARG A 416 -6.22 8.05 -34.14
CA ARG A 416 -5.31 6.91 -34.38
C ARG A 416 -5.73 6.10 -35.62
N GLN A 417 -7.02 5.81 -35.79
CA GLN A 417 -7.51 5.10 -36.98
C GLN A 417 -7.29 5.89 -38.27
N ASN A 418 -7.39 7.21 -38.24
CA ASN A 418 -7.13 8.06 -39.40
C ASN A 418 -5.63 8.18 -39.72
N GLN A 419 -4.75 8.11 -38.72
CA GLN A 419 -3.29 8.09 -38.92
C GLN A 419 -2.79 6.74 -39.46
N LEU A 420 -3.51 5.65 -39.19
CA LEU A 420 -3.22 4.31 -39.71
C LEU A 420 -3.73 4.06 -41.13
N LYS A 421 -4.47 5.01 -41.74
CA LYS A 421 -4.88 4.90 -43.15
C LYS A 421 -3.70 5.27 -44.07
N PRO A 422 -3.30 4.40 -45.01
CA PRO A 422 -2.24 4.74 -45.96
C PRO A 422 -2.66 5.94 -46.82
N LYS A 423 -1.78 6.96 -46.88
CA LYS A 423 -1.97 8.10 -47.78
C LYS A 423 -1.84 7.61 -49.22
N VAL A 424 -2.94 7.61 -49.97
CA VAL A 424 -2.91 7.35 -51.42
C VAL A 424 -2.19 8.51 -52.09
N HIS A 425 -0.96 8.28 -52.56
CA HIS A 425 -0.24 9.23 -53.39
C HIS A 425 -0.66 9.02 -54.84
N THR A 426 -1.54 9.87 -55.35
CA THR A 426 -1.90 9.89 -56.77
C THR A 426 -0.78 10.59 -57.55
N GLN A 427 0.16 9.82 -58.11
CA GLN A 427 1.06 10.31 -59.17
C GLN A 427 0.26 10.38 -60.48
N LEU A 428 0.01 11.59 -60.98
CA LEU A 428 -0.49 11.85 -62.33
C LEU A 428 0.68 11.67 -63.32
N ALA A 429 0.60 10.63 -64.15
CA ALA A 429 1.49 10.42 -65.28
C ALA A 429 1.08 11.35 -66.43
N HIS A 430 1.97 12.28 -66.81
CA HIS A 430 1.89 13.00 -68.07
C HIS A 430 2.54 12.16 -69.18
N LEU A 431 1.74 11.70 -70.14
CA LEU A 431 2.20 11.22 -71.45
C LEU A 431 2.27 12.40 -72.44
N PRO A 432 3.28 12.47 -73.33
CA PRO A 432 3.33 13.48 -74.39
C PRO A 432 2.57 13.00 -75.63
N PRO A 433 1.97 13.91 -76.45
CA PRO A 433 1.40 13.50 -77.72
C PRO A 433 2.47 13.49 -78.82
N SER A 434 2.46 12.41 -79.60
CA SER A 434 3.24 12.24 -80.82
C SER A 434 2.41 12.64 -82.05
N LYS A 435 2.99 13.56 -82.84
CA LYS A 435 2.70 13.99 -84.22
C LYS A 435 1.36 14.66 -84.53
#